data_AF-A0A1E3H1B8-F1
#
_entry.id   AF-A0A1E3H1B8-F1
#
_cell.length_a   1.000
_cell.length_b   1.000
_cell.length_c   1.000
_cell.angle_alpha   90.00
_cell.angle_beta   90.00
_cell.angle_gamma   90.00
#
_symmetry.space_group_name_H-M   'P 1'
#
loop_
_entity.id
_entity.type
_entity.pdbx_description
1 polymer ?
#
loop_
_entity_poly.entity_id
_entity_poly.type
_entity_poly.pdbx_seq_one_letter_code
_entity_poly.pdbx_strand_id
1 'polypeptide(L)' 'MTSEATPAPMFQRIAIIGIGLIGSSIARAVRTRGLAGHIAIADRSADHLERAEALGLGDSCMPAPTPRSWAPIS' A
#
# COMPACT_ATOMS: atom_id res chain seq x y z
N MET A 1 -24.64 11.76 23.45
CA MET A 1 -23.72 12.06 22.32
C MET A 1 -22.39 11.38 22.63
N THR A 2 -22.26 10.09 22.34
CA THR A 2 -21.00 9.36 22.51
C THR A 2 -20.25 9.39 21.18
N SER A 3 -19.13 10.11 21.17
CA SER A 3 -18.16 10.12 20.08
C SER A 3 -17.54 8.73 19.99
N GLU A 4 -17.97 7.92 19.02
CA GLU A 4 -17.24 6.70 18.65
C GLU A 4 -15.86 7.12 18.15
N ALA A 5 -14.83 6.83 18.95
CA ALA A 5 -13.46 6.96 18.50
C ALA A 5 -13.29 6.07 17.27
N THR A 6 -12.82 6.63 16.15
CA THR A 6 -12.53 5.83 14.95
C THR A 6 -11.59 4.71 15.36
N PRO A 7 -11.99 3.43 15.21
CA PRO A 7 -11.17 2.32 15.65
C PRO A 7 -9.81 2.41 14.95
N ALA A 8 -8.74 2.16 15.71
CA ALA A 8 -7.39 2.17 15.17
C ALA A 8 -7.30 1.20 13.98
N PRO A 9 -6.55 1.54 12.92
CA PRO A 9 -6.45 0.69 11.74
C PRO A 9 -5.90 -0.69 12.13
N MET A 10 -6.46 -1.73 11.51
CA MET A 10 -6.08 -3.14 11.77
C MET A 10 -4.58 -3.36 11.58
N PHE A 11 -3.98 -2.66 10.61
CA PHE A 11 -2.55 -2.66 10.37
C PHE A 11 -2.01 -1.24 10.44
N GLN A 12 -0.87 -1.05 11.09
CA GLN A 12 -0.21 0.27 11.09
C GLN A 12 0.35 0.58 9.69
N ARG A 13 0.96 -0.42 9.04
CA ARG A 13 1.54 -0.30 7.69
C ARG A 13 1.41 -1.62 6.94
N ILE A 14 1.10 -1.54 5.65
CA ILE A 14 1.14 -2.68 4.73
C ILE A 14 2.02 -2.36 3.52
N ALA A 15 2.51 -3.40 2.86
CA ALA A 15 3.21 -3.30 1.60
C ALA A 15 2.44 -4.09 0.52
N ILE A 16 2.24 -3.49 -0.65
CA ILE A 16 1.64 -4.10 -1.83
C ILE A 16 2.71 -4.21 -2.91
N ILE A 17 3.09 -5.44 -3.25
CA ILE A 17 4.05 -5.73 -4.32
C ILE A 17 3.28 -6.09 -5.58
N GLY A 18 3.30 -5.20 -6.57
CA GLY A 18 2.51 -5.23 -7.79
C GLY A 18 1.19 -4.47 -7.64
N ILE A 19 1.06 -3.33 -8.32
CA ILE A 19 -0.13 -2.46 -8.36
C ILE A 19 -0.88 -2.56 -9.70
N GLY A 20 -0.98 -3.78 -10.22
CA GLY A 20 -1.86 -4.14 -11.34
C GLY A 20 -3.34 -4.23 -10.93
N LEU A 21 -4.13 -5.01 -11.66
CA LEU A 21 -5.58 -5.15 -11.41
C LEU A 21 -5.92 -5.59 -9.97
N ILE A 22 -5.24 -6.61 -9.46
CA ILE A 22 -5.52 -7.16 -8.13
C ILE A 22 -4.98 -6.23 -7.04
N GLY A 23 -3.72 -5.82 -7.13
CA GLY A 23 -3.09 -4.95 -6.14
C GLY A 23 -3.83 -3.62 -5.98
N SER A 24 -4.25 -3.00 -7.10
CA SER A 24 -5.02 -1.75 -7.05
C SER A 24 -6.42 -1.94 -6.43
N SER A 25 -7.09 -3.05 -6.69
CA SER A 25 -8.37 -3.39 -6.04
C SER A 25 -8.21 -3.53 -4.52
N ILE A 26 -7.15 -4.21 -4.08
CA ILE A 26 -6.82 -4.36 -2.65
C ILE A 26 -6.51 -3.00 -2.02
N ALA A 27 -5.65 -2.18 -2.65
CA ALA A 27 -5.30 -0.86 -2.15
C ALA A 27 -6.54 0.03 -1.93
N ARG A 28 -7.47 0.02 -2.90
CA ARG A 28 -8.76 0.72 -2.77
C ARG A 28 -9.59 0.20 -1.61
N ALA A 29 -9.70 -1.12 -1.45
CA ALA A 29 -10.46 -1.71 -0.35
C ALA A 29 -9.85 -1.36 1.02
N VAL A 30 -8.52 -1.39 1.15
CA VAL A 30 -7.81 -1.00 2.37
C VAL A 30 -8.06 0.47 2.71
N ARG A 31 -7.94 1.37 1.73
CA ARG A 31 -8.15 2.81 1.90
C ARG A 31 -9.59 3.13 2.30
N THR A 32 -10.56 2.60 1.57
CA THR A 32 -11.99 2.87 1.79
C THR A 32 -12.52 2.30 3.09
N ARG A 33 -11.93 1.20 3.57
CA ARG A 33 -12.32 0.55 4.83
C ARG A 33 -11.44 0.95 6.02
N GLY A 34 -10.46 1.84 5.82
CA GLY A 34 -9.54 2.28 6.88
C GLY A 34 -8.72 1.15 7.51
N LEU A 35 -8.39 0.10 6.75
CA LEU A 35 -7.76 -1.10 7.31
C LEU A 35 -6.26 -0.91 7.62
N ALA A 36 -5.60 0.03 6.95
CA ALA A 36 -4.20 0.35 7.18
C ALA A 36 -3.97 1.85 7.37
N GLY A 37 -3.07 2.20 8.30
CA GLY A 37 -2.63 3.58 8.49
C GLY A 37 -1.63 4.07 7.43
N HIS A 38 -0.92 3.15 6.77
CA HIS A 38 0.03 3.44 5.70
C HIS A 38 0.06 2.31 4.66
N ILE A 39 0.02 2.67 3.38
CA ILE A 39 0.11 1.74 2.25
C ILE A 39 1.38 2.05 1.46
N ALA A 40 2.40 1.19 1.57
CA ALA A 40 3.57 1.21 0.71
C ALA A 40 3.30 0.39 -0.55
N ILE A 41 3.56 0.94 -1.73
CA ILE A 41 3.37 0.28 -3.02
C ILE A 41 4.73 0.10 -3.69
N ALA A 42 5.00 -1.13 -4.16
CA ALA A 42 6.15 -1.41 -5.00
C ALA A 42 5.73 -2.11 -6.30
N ASP A 43 6.11 -1.59 -7.45
CA ASP A 43 5.85 -2.20 -8.77
C ASP A 43 7.08 -2.01 -9.68
N ARG A 44 7.24 -2.89 -10.68
CA ARG A 44 8.28 -2.76 -11.71
C ARG A 44 7.92 -1.77 -12.81
N SER A 45 6.62 -1.48 -12.99
CA SER A 45 6.11 -0.56 -14.00
C SER A 45 6.00 0.86 -13.43
N ALA A 46 6.74 1.80 -14.02
CA ALA A 46 6.64 3.22 -13.68
C ALA A 46 5.21 3.75 -13.92
N ASP A 47 4.59 3.39 -15.04
CA ASP A 47 3.21 3.79 -15.37
C ASP A 47 2.18 3.30 -14.34
N HIS A 48 2.43 2.15 -13.71
CA HIS A 48 1.56 1.63 -12.64
C HIS A 48 1.72 2.46 -11.36
N LEU A 49 2.95 2.84 -11.02
CA LEU A 49 3.25 3.68 -9.86
C LEU A 49 2.67 5.08 -10.01
N GLU A 50 2.86 5.72 -11.17
CA GLU A 50 2.30 7.04 -11.46
C GLU A 50 0.77 7.03 -11.35
N ARG A 51 0.11 6.01 -11.91
CA ARG A 51 -1.33 5.83 -11.75
C ARG A 51 -1.75 5.61 -10.30
N ALA A 52 -0.98 4.85 -9.54
CA ALA A 52 -1.26 4.60 -8.13
C ALA A 52 -1.17 5.88 -7.29
N GLU A 53 -0.18 6.73 -7.55
CA GLU A 53 -0.03 8.05 -6.93
C GLU A 53 -1.16 8.99 -7.33
N ALA A 54 -1.46 9.10 -8.63
CA ALA A 54 -2.53 9.95 -9.14
C ALA A 54 -3.91 9.57 -8.57
N LEU A 55 -4.13 8.29 -8.28
CA LEU A 55 -5.36 7.77 -7.67
C LEU A 55 -5.32 7.75 -6.13
N GLY A 56 -4.22 8.15 -5.50
CA GLY A 56 -4.06 8.16 -4.05
C GLY A 56 -4.16 6.77 -3.40
N LEU A 57 -3.70 5.73 -4.11
CA LEU A 57 -3.78 4.34 -3.65
C LEU A 57 -2.70 3.98 -2.63
N GLY A 58 -1.59 4.71 -2.62
CA GLY A 58 -0.47 4.49 -1.71
C GLY A 58 0.01 5.80 -1.08
N ASP A 59 0.64 5.67 0.08
CA ASP A 59 1.29 6.77 0.79
C ASP A 59 2.79 6.83 0.47
N SER A 60 3.35 5.76 -0.08
CA SER A 60 4.72 5.72 -0.59
C SER A 60 4.79 4.74 -1.75
N CYS A 61 5.24 5.21 -2.91
CA CYS A 61 5.39 4.41 -4.12
C CYS A 61 6.87 4.30 -4.47
N MET A 62 7.32 3.08 -4.78
CA MET A 62 8.73 2.81 -5.09
C MET A 62 8.84 1.73 -6.16
N PRO A 63 9.95 1.69 -6.91
CA PRO A 63 10.26 0.53 -7.75
C PRO A 63 10.34 -0.74 -6.90
N ALA A 64 9.93 -1.87 -7.48
CA ALA A 64 10.07 -3.16 -6.84
C ALA A 64 11.52 -3.38 -6.35
N PRO A 65 11.72 -3.87 -5.11
CA PRO A 65 13.07 -4.08 -4.58
C PRO A 65 13.81 -5.11 -5.43
N THR A 66 15.11 -4.87 -5.64
CA THR A 66 15.94 -5.82 -6.38
C THR A 66 16.04 -7.13 -5.58
N PRO A 67 16.03 -8.32 -6.23
CA PRO A 67 16.11 -9.61 -5.53
C PRO A 67 17.36 -9.82 -4.67
N ARG A 68 18.33 -8.91 -4.67
CA ARG A 68 19.56 -9.01 -3.88
C ARG A 68 19.45 -8.41 -2.47
N SER A 69 18.39 -7.67 -2.16
CA SER A 69 18.24 -6.98 -0.87
C SER A 69 17.65 -7.87 0.25
N TRP A 70 17.25 -9.11 -0.05
CA TRP A 70 16.67 -10.06 0.93
C TRP A 70 17.70 -10.99 1.57
N ALA A 71 19.01 -10.68 1.48
CA ALA A 71 20.03 -11.46 2.18
C ALA A 71 19.57 -11.68 3.63
N PRO A 72 19.59 -12.93 4.13
CA PRO A 72 18.98 -13.25 5.41
C PRO A 72 19.52 -12.31 6.49
N ILE A 73 18.60 -11.66 7.20
CA ILE A 73 18.88 -10.98 8.45
C ILE A 73 19.54 -12.01 9.36
N SER A 74 20.86 -11.85 9.55
CA SER A 74 21.65 -12.64 10.51
C SER A 74 21.24 -12.29 11.94
#